data_AF-A0A4S4ETN9-F1
#
_entry.id   AF-A0A4S4ETN9-F1
#
_cell.length_a   1.000
_cell.length_b   1.000
_cell.length_c   1.000
_cell.angle_alpha   90.00
_cell.angle_beta   90.00
_cell.angle_gamma   90.00
#
_symmetry.space_group_name_H-M   'P 1'
#
loop_
_entity.id
_entity.type
_entity.pdbx_description
1 polymer ?
#
loop_
_entity_poly.entity_id
_entity_poly.type
_entity_poly.pdbx_seq_one_letter_code
_entity_poly.pdbx_strand_id
1 'polypeptide(L)'
;MFCHGVTTYGLFWDHVLEYWKVIQDRPNKVLFLKYEDMKEDPISHLKVLAKFMGLPFSVEEENQVLIEEVLKLCSFDNLKDLEVNKNEKYKTGRPNSMFFRKGVIQHRNMTSMDSCLRRLIR
;
A
#
# COMPACT_ATOMS: atom_id res chain seq x y z
N MET A 1 -22.44 6.48 -0.91
CA MET A 1 -21.55 7.18 0.06
C MET A 1 -20.12 7.31 -0.49
N PHE A 2 -19.34 6.23 -0.63
CA PHE A 2 -17.96 6.26 -1.15
C PHE A 2 -17.81 6.91 -2.55
N CYS A 3 -18.57 6.46 -3.55
CA CYS A 3 -18.54 7.00 -4.93
C CYS A 3 -18.96 8.48 -5.03
N HIS A 4 -19.54 9.03 -3.97
CA HIS A 4 -19.98 10.43 -3.90
C HIS A 4 -19.01 11.28 -3.08
N GLY A 5 -17.86 10.73 -2.68
CA GLY A 5 -16.85 11.46 -1.90
C GLY A 5 -17.24 11.71 -0.45
N VAL A 6 -18.35 11.13 0.03
CA VAL A 6 -18.80 11.26 1.42
C VAL A 6 -17.98 10.31 2.28
N THR A 7 -16.70 10.62 2.45
CA THR A 7 -15.73 9.87 3.26
C THR A 7 -14.84 10.86 4.01
N THR A 8 -14.10 10.41 5.02
CA THR A 8 -13.20 11.27 5.81
C THR A 8 -12.12 11.98 4.99
N TYR A 9 -11.78 11.44 3.82
CA TYR A 9 -10.75 12.01 2.96
C TYR A 9 -11.34 12.57 1.64
N GLY A 10 -12.62 12.36 1.33
CA GLY A 10 -13.22 12.88 0.08
C GLY A 10 -13.25 11.85 -1.04
N LEU A 11 -13.06 12.30 -2.29
CA LEU A 11 -13.10 11.46 -3.49
C LEU A 11 -11.76 10.74 -3.68
N PHE A 12 -11.80 9.41 -3.62
CA PHE A 12 -10.60 8.56 -3.79
C PHE A 12 -9.79 8.89 -5.05
N TRP A 13 -10.48 9.13 -6.17
CA TRP A 13 -9.82 9.38 -7.44
C TRP A 13 -9.14 10.74 -7.52
N ASP A 14 -9.72 11.76 -6.88
CA ASP A 14 -9.10 13.08 -6.80
C ASP A 14 -7.77 12.98 -6.05
N HIS A 15 -7.74 12.24 -4.93
CA HIS A 15 -6.49 11.93 -4.20
C HIS A 15 -5.45 11.27 -5.09
N VAL A 16 -5.83 10.21 -5.83
CA VAL A 16 -4.89 9.50 -6.71
C VAL A 16 -4.35 10.42 -7.81
N LEU A 17 -5.22 11.22 -8.44
CA LEU A 17 -4.85 12.12 -9.52
C LEU A 17 -3.97 13.28 -9.04
N GLU A 18 -4.22 13.82 -7.85
CA GLU A 18 -3.39 14.85 -7.25
C GLU A 18 -1.96 14.37 -7.05
N TYR A 19 -1.77 13.18 -6.46
CA TYR A 19 -0.42 12.59 -6.31
C TYR A 19 0.20 12.26 -7.67
N TRP A 20 -0.58 11.78 -8.64
CA TRP A 20 -0.10 11.53 -9.99
C TRP A 20 0.48 12.77 -10.66
N LYS A 21 -0.20 13.93 -10.55
CA LYS A 21 0.31 15.21 -11.05
C LYS A 21 1.62 15.59 -10.36
N VAL A 22 1.72 15.41 -9.04
CA VAL A 22 2.97 15.70 -8.30
C VAL A 22 4.13 14.83 -8.80
N ILE A 23 3.88 13.57 -9.15
CA ILE A 23 4.91 12.68 -9.72
C ILE A 23 5.40 13.19 -11.07
N GLN A 24 4.49 13.70 -11.92
CA GLN A 24 4.86 14.29 -13.21
C GLN A 24 5.74 15.55 -13.03
N ASP A 25 5.39 16.40 -12.07
CA ASP A 25 6.13 17.63 -11.79
C ASP A 25 7.46 17.38 -11.05
N ARG A 26 7.53 16.33 -10.22
CA ARG A 26 8.65 16.04 -9.31
C ARG A 26 8.94 14.53 -9.23
N PRO A 27 9.44 13.90 -10.31
CA PRO A 27 9.51 12.44 -10.43
C PRO A 27 10.38 11.73 -9.39
N ASN A 28 11.34 12.43 -8.78
CA ASN A 28 12.25 11.86 -7.76
C ASN A 28 11.84 12.19 -6.32
N LYS A 29 10.69 12.85 -6.10
CA LYS A 29 10.22 13.26 -4.77
C LYS A 29 9.08 12.41 -4.23
N VAL A 30 8.41 11.65 -5.11
CA VAL A 30 7.28 10.80 -4.76
C VAL A 30 7.46 9.45 -5.45
N LEU A 31 7.37 8.37 -4.69
CA LEU A 31 7.32 7.01 -5.22
C LEU A 31 5.86 6.54 -5.21
N PHE A 32 5.34 6.17 -6.39
CA PHE A 32 4.01 5.59 -6.51
C PHE A 32 4.08 4.07 -6.45
N LEU A 33 3.34 3.47 -5.52
CA LEU A 33 3.26 2.02 -5.35
C LEU A 33 1.81 1.58 -5.39
N LYS A 34 1.54 0.53 -6.15
CA LYS A 34 0.23 -0.11 -6.22
C LYS A 34 0.23 -1.36 -5.35
N TYR A 35 -0.84 -1.53 -4.56
CA TYR A 35 -0.94 -2.64 -3.60
C TYR A 35 -0.84 -4.00 -4.28
N GLU A 36 -1.49 -4.16 -5.44
CA GLU A 36 -1.49 -5.40 -6.19
C GLU A 36 -0.09 -5.75 -6.69
N ASP A 37 0.63 -4.77 -7.24
CA ASP A 37 1.95 -4.97 -7.84
C ASP A 37 3.00 -5.30 -6.76
N MET A 38 2.92 -4.63 -5.60
CA MET A 38 3.75 -4.97 -4.43
C MET A 38 3.49 -6.38 -3.91
N LYS A 39 2.28 -6.91 -4.10
CA LYS A 39 1.94 -8.25 -3.64
C LYS A 39 2.33 -9.33 -4.67
N GLU A 40 2.32 -8.98 -5.95
CA GLU A 40 2.73 -9.84 -7.06
C GLU A 40 4.25 -10.01 -7.10
N ASP A 41 5.01 -8.92 -6.98
CA ASP A 41 6.48 -8.94 -6.95
C ASP A 41 7.02 -8.10 -5.78
N PRO A 42 6.98 -8.64 -4.54
CA PRO A 42 7.41 -7.91 -3.35
C PRO A 42 8.91 -7.60 -3.35
N ILE A 43 9.75 -8.43 -3.97
CA ILE A 43 11.21 -8.25 -3.98
C ILE A 43 11.58 -7.03 -4.80
N SER A 44 11.10 -6.94 -6.04
CA SER A 44 11.42 -5.79 -6.90
C SER A 44 10.92 -4.48 -6.31
N HIS A 45 9.70 -4.47 -5.77
CA HIS A 45 9.14 -3.27 -5.14
C HIS A 45 9.87 -2.87 -3.86
N LEU A 46 10.33 -3.82 -3.05
CA LEU A 46 11.16 -3.52 -1.88
C LEU A 46 12.51 -2.90 -2.29
N LYS A 47 13.16 -3.41 -3.34
CA LYS A 47 14.39 -2.81 -3.88
C LYS A 47 14.17 -1.38 -4.38
N VAL A 48 13.06 -1.14 -5.08
CA VAL A 48 12.68 0.21 -5.55
C VAL A 48 12.44 1.16 -4.36
N LEU A 49 11.73 0.70 -3.33
CA LEU A 49 11.48 1.47 -2.10
C LEU A 49 12.79 1.80 -1.37
N ALA A 50 13.66 0.81 -1.20
CA ALA A 50 14.96 0.97 -0.53
C ALA A 50 15.84 2.00 -1.26
N LYS A 51 15.91 1.91 -2.60
CA LYS A 51 16.59 2.91 -3.44
C LYS A 51 15.97 4.30 -3.28
N PHE A 52 14.65 4.42 -3.25
CA PHE A 52 13.96 5.70 -3.07
C PHE A 52 14.23 6.33 -1.70
N MET A 53 14.37 5.50 -0.65
CA MET A 53 14.74 5.96 0.70
C MET A 53 16.23 6.34 0.82
N GLY A 54 17.04 6.18 -0.23
CA GLY A 54 18.49 6.42 -0.18
C GLY A 54 19.27 5.30 0.50
N LEU A 55 18.67 4.12 0.65
CA LEU A 55 19.24 2.93 1.28
C LEU A 55 19.19 1.73 0.31
N PRO A 56 19.78 1.83 -0.90
CA PRO A 56 19.77 0.70 -1.83
C PRO A 56 20.53 -0.49 -1.23
N PHE A 57 20.04 -1.70 -1.47
CA PHE A 57 20.74 -2.92 -1.09
C PHE A 57 22.11 -3.01 -1.79
N SER A 58 23.16 -3.43 -1.07
CA SER A 58 24.46 -3.75 -1.67
C SER A 58 24.42 -5.07 -2.45
N VAL A 59 25.43 -5.33 -3.28
CA VAL A 59 25.53 -6.60 -4.03
C VAL A 59 25.54 -7.82 -3.09
N GLU A 60 26.14 -7.67 -1.90
CA GLU A 60 26.17 -8.70 -0.87
C GLU A 60 24.82 -8.88 -0.18
N GLU A 61 24.05 -7.80 0.03
CA GLU A 61 22.69 -7.84 0.57
C GLU A 61 21.68 -8.36 -0.46
N GLU A 62 21.98 -8.20 -1.75
CA GLU A 62 21.21 -8.76 -2.85
C GLU A 62 21.27 -10.30 -2.92
N ASN A 63 22.08 -10.96 -2.08
CA ASN A 63 22.11 -12.42 -1.90
C ASN A 63 20.80 -13.02 -1.32
N GLN A 64 19.67 -12.34 -1.49
CA GLN A 64 18.30 -12.70 -1.14
C GLN A 64 18.01 -12.85 0.36
N VAL A 65 18.95 -13.30 1.20
CA VAL A 65 18.72 -13.58 2.63
C VAL A 65 18.15 -12.38 3.38
N LEU A 66 18.79 -11.20 3.29
CA LEU A 66 18.31 -10.01 4.00
C LEU A 66 16.95 -9.53 3.48
N ILE A 67 16.74 -9.56 2.16
CA ILE A 67 15.48 -9.17 1.52
C ILE A 67 14.34 -10.08 2.00
N GLU A 68 14.58 -11.39 2.03
CA GLU A 68 13.63 -12.39 2.51
C GLU A 68 13.30 -12.20 4.00
N GLU A 69 14.31 -11.89 4.83
CA GLU A 69 14.10 -11.59 6.25
C GLU A 69 13.22 -10.36 6.45
N VAL A 70 13.47 -9.26 5.73
CA VAL A 70 12.63 -8.05 5.77
C VAL A 70 11.20 -8.37 5.32
N LEU A 71 11.05 -9.07 4.19
CA LEU A 71 9.72 -9.46 3.68
C LEU A 71 8.96 -10.35 4.67
N LYS A 72 9.66 -11.28 5.33
CA LYS A 72 9.08 -12.16 6.36
C LYS A 72 8.63 -11.36 7.58
N LEU A 73 9.47 -10.48 8.11
CA LEU A 73 9.16 -9.62 9.26
C LEU A 73 7.97 -8.69 8.97
N CYS A 74 7.92 -8.11 7.77
CA CYS A 74 6.86 -7.21 7.35
C CYS A 74 5.65 -7.92 6.70
N SER A 75 5.66 -9.25 6.63
CA SER A 75 4.57 -10.01 6.00
C SER A 75 3.25 -9.82 6.74
N PHE A 76 2.14 -9.86 5.99
CA PHE A 76 0.80 -9.70 6.56
C PHE A 76 0.53 -10.71 7.68
N ASP A 77 0.88 -11.98 7.47
CA ASP A 77 0.64 -13.04 8.44
C ASP A 77 1.50 -12.86 9.68
N ASN A 78 2.80 -12.57 9.54
CA ASN A 78 3.67 -12.29 10.67
C ASN A 78 3.14 -11.11 11.51
N LEU A 79 2.85 -9.97 10.87
CA LEU A 79 2.37 -8.78 11.55
C LEU A 79 1.01 -9.01 12.21
N LYS A 80 0.07 -9.69 11.53
CA LYS A 80 -1.24 -10.03 12.10
C LYS A 80 -1.11 -10.91 13.35
N ASP A 81 -0.10 -11.77 13.39
CA ASP A 81 0.06 -12.75 14.46
C ASP A 81 0.81 -12.25 15.70
N LEU A 82 1.43 -11.07 15.65
CA LEU A 82 2.09 -10.45 16.80
C LEU A 82 1.09 -10.19 17.95
N GLU A 83 1.52 -10.44 19.19
CA GLU A 83 0.72 -10.25 20.40
C GLU A 83 0.13 -8.83 20.50
N VAL A 84 0.93 -7.81 20.17
CA VAL A 84 0.51 -6.41 20.15
C VAL A 84 -0.64 -6.16 19.16
N ASN A 85 -0.71 -6.93 18.07
CA ASN A 85 -1.76 -6.77 17.06
C ASN A 85 -3.01 -7.61 17.35
N LYS A 86 -2.87 -8.69 18.13
CA LYS A 86 -4.01 -9.52 18.58
C LYS A 86 -4.73 -8.91 19.77
N ASN A 87 -3.98 -8.45 20.76
CA ASN A 87 -4.50 -8.23 22.11
C ASN A 87 -4.54 -6.75 22.53
N GLU A 88 -3.74 -5.89 21.89
CA GLU A 88 -3.68 -4.47 22.26
C GLU A 88 -4.60 -3.57 21.42
N LYS A 89 -4.70 -2.32 21.86
CA LYS A 89 -5.51 -1.27 21.24
C LYS A 89 -4.62 -0.12 20.80
N TYR A 90 -4.97 0.48 19.67
CA TYR A 90 -4.36 1.69 19.18
C TYR A 90 -4.68 2.86 20.12
N LYS A 91 -3.93 3.97 20.01
CA LYS A 91 -4.12 5.18 20.84
C LYS A 91 -5.55 5.74 20.84
N THR A 92 -6.34 5.41 19.82
CA THR A 92 -7.76 5.79 19.68
C THR A 92 -8.73 4.83 20.38
N GLY A 93 -8.24 3.83 21.11
CA GLY A 93 -9.04 2.82 21.82
C GLY A 93 -9.54 1.67 20.92
N ARG A 94 -9.24 1.69 19.62
CA ARG A 94 -9.65 0.63 18.68
C ARG A 94 -8.70 -0.56 18.74
N PRO A 95 -9.18 -1.82 18.68
CA PRO A 95 -8.32 -3.00 18.68
C PRO A 95 -7.35 -2.99 17.49
N ASN A 96 -6.08 -3.31 17.70
CA ASN A 96 -5.09 -3.35 16.62
C ASN A 96 -5.44 -4.41 15.55
N SER A 97 -6.14 -5.47 15.95
CA SER A 97 -6.60 -6.54 15.05
C SER A 97 -7.50 -6.02 13.92
N MET A 98 -8.13 -4.85 14.09
CA MET A 98 -8.95 -4.24 13.04
C MET A 98 -8.18 -3.89 11.77
N PHE A 99 -6.86 -3.68 11.86
CA PHE A 99 -6.01 -3.34 10.71
C PHE A 99 -5.68 -4.58 9.86
N PHE A 100 -5.87 -5.80 10.37
CA PHE A 100 -5.45 -7.05 9.74
C PHE A 100 -6.63 -7.97 9.39
N ARG A 101 -7.38 -7.61 8.34
CA ARG A 101 -8.61 -8.35 7.95
C ARG A 101 -8.36 -9.64 7.15
N LYS A 102 -7.90 -9.52 5.90
CA LYS A 102 -7.66 -10.68 5.00
C LYS A 102 -6.34 -10.62 4.23
N GLY A 103 -5.86 -9.41 3.87
CA GLY A 103 -4.60 -9.28 3.15
C GLY A 103 -4.57 -9.95 1.77
N VAL A 104 -5.70 -10.12 1.09
CA VAL A 104 -5.80 -10.77 -0.23
C VAL A 104 -6.26 -9.80 -1.32
N ILE A 105 -5.70 -9.95 -2.53
CA ILE A 105 -6.21 -9.28 -3.73
C ILE A 105 -7.51 -10.00 -4.11
N GLN A 106 -8.60 -9.25 -4.22
CA GLN A 106 -9.87 -9.80 -4.70
C GLN A 106 -10.41 -8.87 -5.76
N HIS A 107 -10.44 -9.34 -7.01
CA HIS A 107 -11.17 -8.67 -8.08
C HIS A 107 -12.67 -8.87 -7.81
N ARG A 108 -13.29 -7.95 -7.09
CA ARG A 108 -14.76 -7.82 -7.17
C ARG A 108 -15.06 -7.20 -8.53
N ASN A 109 -16.07 -7.71 -9.24
CA ASN A 109 -16.65 -7.00 -10.38
C ASN A 109 -17.09 -5.61 -9.88
N MET A 110 -16.28 -4.60 -10.19
CA MET A 110 -16.42 -3.21 -9.77
C MET A 110 -17.44 -2.48 -10.65
N THR A 111 -18.62 -3.05 -10.84
CA THR A 111 -19.71 -2.39 -11.59
C THR A 111 -20.09 -1.03 -10.98
N SER A 112 -19.85 -0.85 -9.68
CA SER A 112 -19.98 0.43 -8.96
C SER A 112 -18.90 1.46 -9.33
N MET A 113 -17.74 1.06 -9.84
CA MET A 113 -16.58 1.95 -10.07
C MET A 113 -16.47 2.41 -11.53
N ASP A 114 -17.13 1.74 -12.47
CA ASP A 114 -17.36 2.27 -13.83
C ASP A 114 -18.09 3.62 -13.80
N SER A 115 -19.03 3.78 -12.86
CA SER A 115 -19.70 5.08 -12.63
C SER A 115 -18.75 6.16 -12.12
N CYS A 116 -17.70 5.79 -11.37
CA CYS A 116 -16.68 6.71 -10.87
C CYS A 116 -15.68 7.09 -11.96
N LEU A 117 -15.26 6.13 -12.80
CA LEU A 117 -14.36 6.36 -13.93
C LEU A 117 -15.00 7.29 -14.98
N ARG A 118 -16.30 7.10 -15.29
CA ARG A 118 -17.03 7.96 -16.23
C ARG A 118 -17.11 9.43 -15.80
N ARG A 119 -16.94 9.73 -14.50
CA ARG A 119 -16.98 11.10 -13.96
C ARG A 119 -15.63 11.81 -14.04
N LEU A 120 -14.53 11.08 -14.23
CA LEU A 120 -13.17 11.61 -14.37
C LEU A 120 -12.75 11.88 -15.82
N ILE A 121 -13.49 11.35 -16.79
CA ILE A 121 -13.26 11.53 -18.23
C ILE A 121 -14.20 12.63 -18.80
N ARG A 122 -14.61 13.60 -17.97
CA ARG A 122 -15.34 14.79 -18.41
C ARG A 122 -14.60 16.04 -18.00
#